data_AF-A0A2N9NSN0-F1
#
_entry.id   AF-A0A2N9NSN0-F1
#
_cell.length_a   1.000
_cell.length_b   1.000
_cell.length_c   1.000
_cell.angle_alpha   90.00
_cell.angle_beta   90.00
_cell.angle_gamma   90.00
#
_symmetry.space_group_name_H-M   'P 1'
#
loop_
_entity.id
_entity.type
_entity.pdbx_description
1 polymer ?
#
loop_
_entity_poly.entity_id
_entity_poly.type
_entity_poly.pdbx_seq_one_letter_code
_entity_poly.pdbx_strand_id
1 'polypeptide(L)'
;MLFCEAAGFDIILVETVGVGQSETALRSMVDFFLLLLLPGAGDELQAMKKGVVEMADLVLINKADGDNRARAELARAEQEAVLHYQQPATPAWKTEVGLCSGLTGEGVAPAWQCIEEFYRELEPKGIIGRRRQQQALDWLSDLIQDELQRGFYQDRRVADHLAATQKALLRGELTAVQAARRLLDAHRGAVPAGSEKNYA
;
A
#
# COMPACT_ATOMS: atom_id res chain seq x y z
N MET A 1 16.77 6.84 -1.95
CA MET A 1 17.73 6.08 -1.15
C MET A 1 17.26 6.12 0.28
N LEU A 2 16.86 4.97 0.81
CA LEU A 2 16.36 4.86 2.18
C LEU A 2 17.54 5.04 3.15
N PHE A 3 17.28 5.64 4.32
CA PHE A 3 18.30 5.87 5.35
C PHE A 3 19.08 4.59 5.72
N CYS A 4 18.40 3.44 5.71
CA CYS A 4 19.01 2.13 5.99
C CYS A 4 20.03 1.71 4.93
N GLU A 5 19.75 1.94 3.64
CA GLU A 5 20.72 1.66 2.56
C GLU A 5 21.96 2.54 2.72
N ALA A 6 21.76 3.83 3.05
CA ALA A 6 22.85 4.77 3.32
C ALA A 6 23.71 4.35 4.53
N ALA A 7 23.11 3.66 5.50
CA ALA A 7 23.77 3.11 6.66
C ALA A 7 24.46 1.77 6.41
N GLY A 8 24.42 1.24 5.18
CA GLY A 8 25.09 0.00 4.78
C GLY A 8 24.31 -1.28 5.09
N PHE A 9 22.98 -1.20 5.25
CA PHE A 9 22.14 -2.39 5.33
C PHE A 9 21.78 -2.88 3.94
N ASP A 10 22.06 -4.15 3.67
CA ASP A 10 21.76 -4.81 2.39
C ASP A 10 20.36 -5.43 2.34
N ILE A 11 19.75 -5.68 3.51
CA ILE A 11 18.41 -6.28 3.66
C ILE A 11 17.57 -5.38 4.53
N ILE A 12 16.42 -4.94 4.00
CA ILE A 12 15.46 -4.09 4.70
C ILE A 12 14.13 -4.82 4.71
N LEU A 13 13.65 -5.14 5.91
CA LEU A 13 12.33 -5.72 6.13
C LEU A 13 11.36 -4.61 6.52
N VAL A 14 10.24 -4.52 5.83
CA VAL A 14 9.16 -3.55 6.10
C VAL A 14 7.92 -4.35 6.49
N GLU A 15 7.39 -4.09 7.69
CA GLU A 15 6.22 -4.77 8.25
C GLU A 15 5.10 -3.74 8.53
N THR A 16 3.84 -4.12 8.29
CA THR A 16 2.68 -3.35 8.77
C THR A 16 2.19 -3.82 10.13
N VAL A 17 1.64 -2.89 10.90
CA VAL A 17 1.06 -3.16 12.23
C VAL A 17 -0.40 -3.68 12.15
N GLY A 18 -0.91 -4.02 10.96
CA GLY A 18 -2.29 -4.53 10.79
C GLY A 18 -2.85 -4.38 9.37
N VAL A 19 -4.14 -4.72 9.21
CA VAL A 19 -4.89 -4.68 7.95
C VAL A 19 -5.52 -3.29 7.69
N GLY A 20 -5.32 -2.71 6.50
CA GLY A 20 -5.71 -1.33 6.20
C GLY A 20 -5.76 -0.93 4.71
N GLN A 21 -5.39 0.33 4.42
CA GLN A 21 -5.05 0.81 3.06
C GLN A 21 -3.52 0.85 2.86
N SER A 22 -2.80 0.24 3.81
CA SER A 22 -1.35 0.35 3.95
C SER A 22 -0.62 -0.68 3.08
N GLU A 23 -1.32 -1.71 2.61
CA GLU A 23 -0.75 -2.84 1.88
C GLU A 23 -0.37 -2.44 0.44
N THR A 24 -1.20 -1.64 -0.23
CA THR A 24 -0.85 -1.10 -1.55
C THR A 24 0.34 -0.15 -1.46
N ALA A 25 0.40 0.67 -0.40
CA ALA A 25 1.53 1.56 -0.14
C ALA A 25 2.81 0.78 0.23
N LEU A 26 2.69 -0.30 1.01
CA LEU A 26 3.80 -1.23 1.25
C LEU A 26 4.28 -1.85 -0.07
N ARG A 27 3.36 -2.28 -0.93
CA ARG A 27 3.70 -2.93 -2.18
C ARG A 27 4.46 -2.00 -3.13
N SER A 28 4.16 -0.71 -3.11
CA SER A 28 4.86 0.31 -3.90
C SER A 28 6.20 0.74 -3.31
N MET A 29 6.60 0.26 -2.12
CA MET A 29 7.90 0.59 -1.51
C MET A 29 8.87 -0.58 -1.37
N VAL A 30 8.44 -1.81 -1.70
CA VAL A 30 9.27 -3.02 -1.59
C VAL A 30 9.48 -3.71 -2.93
N ASP A 31 10.62 -4.37 -3.08
CA ASP A 31 10.91 -5.20 -4.26
C ASP A 31 10.14 -6.52 -4.25
N PHE A 32 10.01 -7.13 -3.06
CA PHE A 32 9.39 -8.43 -2.84
C PHE A 32 8.33 -8.32 -1.74
N PHE A 33 7.10 -8.77 -2.02
CA PHE A 33 5.99 -8.73 -1.07
C PHE A 33 5.65 -10.14 -0.57
N LEU A 34 5.90 -10.39 0.72
CA LEU A 34 5.59 -11.66 1.38
C LEU A 34 4.31 -11.52 2.20
N LEU A 35 3.33 -12.38 1.92
CA LEU A 35 2.07 -12.43 2.66
C LEU A 35 2.05 -13.59 3.65
N LEU A 36 1.91 -13.28 4.94
CA LEU A 36 1.72 -14.28 6.00
C LEU A 36 0.23 -14.49 6.27
N LEU A 37 -0.22 -15.74 6.23
CA LEU A 37 -1.59 -16.15 6.55
C LEU A 37 -1.60 -17.17 7.69
N LEU A 38 -2.76 -17.35 8.33
CA LEU A 38 -2.97 -18.35 9.38
C LEU A 38 -3.90 -19.49 8.91
N PRO A 39 -3.73 -20.72 9.42
CA PRO A 39 -4.59 -21.84 9.08
C PRO A 39 -6.00 -21.62 9.64
N GLY A 40 -7.03 -21.85 8.83
CA GLY A 40 -8.43 -21.74 9.28
C GLY A 40 -8.93 -20.30 9.48
N ALA A 41 -8.21 -19.30 8.96
CA ALA A 41 -8.62 -17.89 8.95
C ALA A 41 -9.79 -17.59 7.99
N GLY A 42 -10.66 -18.57 7.67
CA GLY A 42 -11.62 -18.50 6.56
C GLY A 42 -12.50 -17.24 6.51
N ASP A 43 -12.92 -16.71 7.67
CA ASP A 43 -13.68 -15.45 7.76
C ASP A 43 -12.79 -14.20 7.66
N GLU A 44 -11.58 -14.24 8.22
CA GLU A 44 -10.58 -13.16 8.13
C GLU A 44 -10.01 -13.06 6.70
N LEU A 45 -9.95 -14.16 5.95
CA LEU A 45 -9.47 -14.20 4.57
C LEU A 45 -10.49 -13.61 3.59
N GLN A 46 -11.79 -13.71 3.88
CA GLN A 46 -12.81 -12.94 3.14
C GLN A 46 -12.79 -11.46 3.51
N ALA A 47 -12.38 -11.12 4.74
CA ALA A 47 -12.17 -9.73 5.17
C ALA A 47 -10.86 -9.13 4.61
N MET A 48 -9.83 -9.96 4.38
CA MET A 48 -8.67 -9.63 3.56
C MET A 48 -9.15 -9.47 2.12
N LYS A 49 -9.42 -8.22 1.75
CA LYS A 49 -9.89 -7.82 0.42
C LYS A 49 -9.12 -8.60 -0.65
N LYS A 50 -9.85 -9.14 -1.63
CA LYS A 50 -9.34 -9.87 -2.82
C LYS A 50 -8.01 -9.34 -3.40
N GLY A 51 -7.70 -8.04 -3.24
CA GLY A 51 -6.48 -7.43 -3.76
C GLY A 51 -5.16 -7.70 -3.01
N VAL A 52 -5.12 -8.16 -1.76
CA VAL A 52 -3.81 -8.31 -1.05
C VAL A 52 -3.05 -9.57 -1.50
N VAL A 53 -3.76 -10.68 -1.70
CA VAL A 53 -3.17 -11.93 -2.24
C VAL A 53 -2.63 -11.69 -3.64
N GLU A 54 -3.32 -10.89 -4.45
CA GLU A 54 -2.92 -10.51 -5.81
C GLU A 54 -1.61 -9.69 -5.87
N MET A 55 -1.18 -9.11 -4.75
CA MET A 55 0.06 -8.34 -4.65
C MET A 55 1.27 -9.18 -4.19
N ALA A 56 1.06 -10.42 -3.75
CA ALA A 56 2.09 -11.24 -3.13
C ALA A 56 3.02 -11.91 -4.15
N ASP A 57 4.32 -11.87 -3.85
CA ASP A 57 5.36 -12.63 -4.56
C ASP A 57 5.59 -14.00 -3.92
N LEU A 58 5.26 -14.14 -2.64
CA LEU A 58 5.20 -15.40 -1.89
C LEU A 58 4.11 -15.30 -0.83
N VAL A 59 3.33 -16.38 -0.70
CA VAL A 59 2.38 -16.57 0.40
C VAL A 59 2.91 -17.64 1.32
N LEU A 60 2.91 -17.40 2.64
CA LEU A 60 3.24 -18.43 3.63
C LEU A 60 2.08 -18.63 4.59
N ILE A 61 1.66 -19.88 4.76
CA ILE A 61 0.75 -20.28 5.81
C ILE A 61 1.57 -20.57 7.07
N ASN A 62 1.54 -19.65 8.03
CA ASN A 62 2.27 -19.73 9.29
C ASN A 62 1.54 -20.64 10.30
N LYS A 63 2.18 -20.96 11.43
CA LYS A 63 1.68 -21.88 12.47
C LYS A 63 1.41 -23.29 11.94
N ALA A 64 2.16 -23.73 10.94
CA ALA A 64 2.06 -25.06 10.34
C ALA A 64 2.76 -26.15 11.19
N ASP A 65 2.47 -26.17 12.49
CA ASP A 65 3.10 -27.05 13.49
C ASP A 65 2.05 -27.72 14.39
N GLY A 66 2.44 -28.84 15.02
CA GLY A 66 1.57 -29.63 15.89
C GLY A 66 0.22 -29.99 15.24
N ASP A 67 -0.86 -29.78 15.98
CA ASP A 67 -2.23 -30.09 15.55
C ASP A 67 -2.71 -29.18 14.41
N ASN A 68 -2.04 -28.07 14.13
CA ASN A 68 -2.39 -27.16 13.04
C ASN A 68 -1.87 -27.61 11.67
N ARG A 69 -0.93 -28.56 11.60
CA ARG A 69 -0.29 -28.97 10.34
C ARG A 69 -1.31 -29.35 9.26
N ALA A 70 -2.30 -30.16 9.61
CA ALA A 70 -3.32 -30.59 8.65
C ALA A 70 -4.18 -29.42 8.14
N ARG A 71 -4.51 -28.46 9.00
CA ARG A 71 -5.26 -27.25 8.61
C ARG A 71 -4.42 -26.32 7.75
N ALA A 72 -3.12 -26.25 8.01
CA ALA A 72 -2.19 -25.42 7.24
C ALA A 72 -2.02 -25.97 5.82
N GLU A 73 -1.91 -27.29 5.65
CA GLU A 73 -1.87 -27.94 4.33
C GLU A 73 -3.14 -27.68 3.52
N LEU A 74 -4.31 -27.75 4.16
CA LEU A 74 -5.57 -27.42 3.49
C LEU A 74 -5.59 -25.96 3.02
N ALA A 75 -5.22 -25.03 3.90
CA ALA A 75 -5.15 -23.61 3.56
C ALA A 75 -4.14 -23.33 2.43
N ARG A 76 -2.99 -24.03 2.42
CA ARG A 76 -2.01 -23.95 1.33
C ARG A 76 -2.64 -24.35 -0.01
N ALA A 77 -3.28 -25.51 -0.04
CA ALA A 77 -3.93 -26.01 -1.26
C ALA A 77 -5.04 -25.08 -1.76
N GLU A 78 -5.81 -24.49 -0.85
CA GLU A 78 -6.83 -23.48 -1.20
C GLU A 78 -6.21 -22.23 -1.83
N GLN A 79 -5.12 -21.70 -1.26
CA GLN A 79 -4.43 -20.53 -1.83
C GLN A 79 -3.76 -20.83 -3.17
N GLU A 80 -3.18 -22.03 -3.34
CA GLU A 80 -2.63 -22.46 -4.63
C GLU A 80 -3.68 -22.49 -5.72
N ALA A 81 -4.89 -22.97 -5.40
CA ALA A 81 -6.01 -22.98 -6.33
C ALA A 81 -6.46 -21.57 -6.71
N VAL A 82 -6.46 -20.62 -5.77
CA VAL A 82 -6.78 -19.20 -6.03
C VAL A 82 -5.74 -18.58 -6.96
N LEU A 83 -4.45 -18.73 -6.62
CA LEU A 83 -3.35 -18.14 -7.40
C LEU A 83 -3.23 -18.73 -8.80
N HIS A 84 -3.64 -19.98 -9.02
CA HIS A 84 -3.60 -20.62 -10.33
C HIS A 84 -4.34 -19.83 -11.42
N TYR A 85 -5.39 -19.11 -11.05
CA TYR A 85 -6.20 -18.31 -11.99
C TYR A 85 -5.85 -16.82 -11.98
N GLN A 86 -4.86 -16.39 -11.18
CA GLN A 86 -4.47 -15.00 -11.07
C GLN A 86 -3.26 -14.68 -11.95
N GLN A 87 -3.22 -13.45 -12.43
CA GLN A 87 -2.00 -12.91 -13.01
C GLN A 87 -0.97 -12.72 -11.89
N PRO A 88 0.31 -13.01 -12.13
CA PRO A 88 1.31 -12.79 -11.10
C PRO A 88 1.45 -11.31 -10.71
N ALA A 89 1.67 -11.06 -9.42
CA ALA A 89 1.94 -9.73 -8.88
C ALA A 89 3.19 -9.09 -9.49
N THR A 90 4.16 -9.92 -9.87
CA THR A 90 5.40 -9.52 -10.51
C THR A 90 5.50 -10.19 -11.88
N PRO A 91 5.67 -9.41 -12.97
CA PRO A 91 5.85 -9.97 -14.30
C PRO A 91 6.97 -11.00 -14.32
N ALA A 92 6.74 -12.14 -14.99
CA ALA A 92 7.69 -13.24 -15.13
C ALA A 92 8.17 -13.91 -13.81
N TRP A 93 7.42 -13.71 -12.72
CA TRP A 93 7.55 -14.48 -11.48
C TRP A 93 6.25 -15.25 -11.25
N LYS A 94 6.32 -16.45 -10.68
CA LYS A 94 5.11 -17.19 -10.28
C LYS A 94 5.02 -17.16 -8.77
N THR A 95 3.94 -16.60 -8.23
CA THR A 95 3.70 -16.62 -6.79
C THR A 95 3.51 -18.05 -6.31
N GLU A 96 4.26 -18.41 -5.26
CA GLU A 96 4.16 -19.72 -4.61
C GLU A 96 3.48 -19.63 -3.25
N VAL A 97 2.98 -20.77 -2.75
CA VAL A 97 2.42 -20.88 -1.41
C VAL A 97 3.21 -21.91 -0.61
N GLY A 98 3.88 -21.45 0.45
CA GLY A 98 4.64 -22.29 1.36
C GLY A 98 3.96 -22.47 2.72
N LEU A 99 4.48 -23.41 3.50
CA LEU A 99 4.18 -23.53 4.92
C LEU A 99 5.35 -23.00 5.75
N CYS A 100 5.05 -22.40 6.88
CA CYS A 100 6.07 -22.10 7.87
C CYS A 100 5.54 -22.22 9.30
N SER A 101 6.47 -22.30 10.24
CA SER A 101 6.21 -22.12 11.67
C SER A 101 7.21 -21.13 12.21
N GLY A 102 6.75 -19.92 12.52
CA GLY A 102 7.57 -18.94 13.23
C GLY A 102 7.97 -19.41 14.63
N LEU A 103 7.27 -20.40 15.21
CA LEU A 103 7.60 -20.96 16.51
C LEU A 103 8.78 -21.94 16.44
N THR A 104 8.78 -22.84 15.46
CA THR A 104 9.83 -23.87 15.33
C THR A 104 10.96 -23.47 14.37
N GLY A 105 10.75 -22.44 13.55
CA GLY A 105 11.64 -22.03 12.46
C GLY A 105 11.47 -22.85 11.18
N GLU A 106 10.57 -23.84 11.16
CA GLU A 106 10.29 -24.62 9.96
C GLU A 106 9.79 -23.71 8.81
N GLY A 107 10.29 -23.93 7.59
CA GLY A 107 9.87 -23.17 6.40
C GLY A 107 10.51 -21.79 6.24
N VAL A 108 11.24 -21.28 7.25
CA VAL A 108 11.91 -19.97 7.17
C VAL A 108 13.08 -19.99 6.17
N ALA A 109 13.95 -21.00 6.22
CA ALA A 109 15.06 -21.10 5.27
C ALA A 109 14.59 -21.32 3.81
N PRO A 110 13.61 -22.20 3.52
CA PRO A 110 12.99 -22.27 2.19
C PRO A 110 12.38 -20.95 1.72
N ALA A 111 11.70 -20.20 2.60
CA ALA A 111 11.15 -18.90 2.24
C ALA A 111 12.25 -17.90 1.83
N TRP A 112 13.39 -17.90 2.53
CA TRP A 112 14.53 -17.09 2.15
C TRP A 112 15.12 -17.50 0.79
N GLN A 113 15.24 -18.80 0.52
CA GLN A 113 15.70 -19.31 -0.77
C GLN A 113 14.79 -18.86 -1.92
N CYS A 114 13.48 -18.86 -1.71
CA CYS A 114 12.51 -18.33 -2.68
C CYS A 114 12.75 -16.83 -2.98
N ILE A 115 13.05 -16.03 -1.95
CA ILE A 115 13.42 -14.62 -2.12
C ILE A 115 14.71 -14.49 -2.94
N GLU A 116 15.74 -15.30 -2.63
CA GLU A 116 17.00 -15.27 -3.38
C GLU A 116 16.81 -15.67 -4.85
N GLU A 117 15.95 -16.66 -5.12
CA GLU A 117 15.58 -17.08 -6.47
C GLU A 117 14.84 -15.99 -7.24
N PHE A 118 13.92 -15.27 -6.58
CA PHE A 118 13.24 -14.12 -7.15
C PHE A 118 14.24 -13.08 -7.68
N TYR A 119 15.23 -12.67 -6.88
CA TYR A 119 16.23 -11.72 -7.35
C TYR A 119 17.11 -12.30 -8.45
N ARG A 120 17.57 -13.54 -8.28
CA ARG A 120 18.42 -14.24 -9.27
C ARG A 120 17.76 -14.32 -10.64
N GLU A 121 16.45 -14.53 -10.69
CA GLU A 121 15.70 -14.62 -11.93
C GLU A 121 15.35 -13.27 -12.54
N LEU A 122 15.03 -12.26 -11.72
CA LEU A 122 14.41 -11.02 -12.18
C LEU A 122 15.38 -9.85 -12.33
N GLU A 123 16.50 -9.85 -11.60
CA GLU A 123 17.54 -8.82 -11.75
C GLU A 123 18.14 -8.84 -13.17
N PRO A 124 18.56 -9.98 -13.75
CA PRO A 124 19.09 -10.01 -15.12
C PRO A 124 18.07 -9.59 -16.18
N LYS A 125 16.77 -9.76 -15.90
CA LYS A 125 15.66 -9.32 -16.76
C LYS A 125 15.36 -7.82 -16.64
N GLY A 126 16.07 -7.10 -15.75
CA GLY A 126 15.87 -5.69 -15.47
C GLY A 126 14.49 -5.36 -14.89
N ILE A 127 13.80 -6.34 -14.30
CA ILE A 127 12.44 -6.16 -13.77
C ILE A 127 12.50 -5.44 -12.43
N ILE A 128 13.44 -5.82 -11.55
CA ILE A 128 13.68 -5.17 -10.25
C ILE A 128 14.08 -3.70 -10.44
N GLY A 129 15.04 -3.44 -11.32
CA GLY A 129 15.47 -2.06 -11.61
C GLY A 129 14.34 -1.16 -12.12
N ARG A 130 13.52 -1.66 -13.06
CA ARG A 130 12.33 -0.93 -13.57
C ARG A 130 11.29 -0.68 -12.49
N ARG A 131 11.05 -1.68 -11.61
CA ARG A 131 10.17 -1.52 -10.45
C ARG A 131 10.66 -0.38 -9.56
N ARG A 132 11.92 -0.40 -9.12
CA ARG A 132 12.50 0.64 -8.27
C ARG A 132 12.42 2.04 -8.89
N GLN A 133 12.61 2.15 -10.22
CA GLN A 133 12.44 3.42 -10.94
C GLN A 133 11.00 3.92 -10.86
N GLN A 134 10.01 3.04 -11.08
CA GLN A 134 8.60 3.41 -10.97
C GLN A 134 8.25 3.81 -9.53
N GLN A 135 8.70 3.05 -8.54
CA GLN A 135 8.49 3.34 -7.12
C GLN A 135 9.07 4.71 -6.72
N ALA A 136 10.22 5.10 -7.28
CA ALA A 136 10.78 6.42 -7.04
C ALA A 136 9.93 7.56 -7.61
N LEU A 137 9.27 7.36 -8.76
CA LEU A 137 8.34 8.33 -9.35
C LEU A 137 7.03 8.41 -8.57
N ASP A 138 6.53 7.27 -8.11
CA ASP A 138 5.33 7.20 -7.27
C ASP A 138 5.60 7.93 -5.94
N TRP A 139 6.72 7.63 -5.30
CA TRP A 139 7.16 8.32 -4.08
C TRP A 139 7.31 9.83 -4.27
N LEU A 140 7.89 10.28 -5.38
CA LEU A 140 7.98 11.71 -5.69
C LEU A 140 6.61 12.37 -5.77
N SER A 141 5.65 11.70 -6.42
CA SER A 141 4.29 12.19 -6.58
C SER A 141 3.59 12.30 -5.23
N ASP A 142 3.74 11.29 -4.36
CA ASP A 142 3.20 11.28 -3.00
C ASP A 142 3.78 12.44 -2.16
N LEU A 143 5.10 12.65 -2.23
CA LEU A 143 5.75 13.78 -1.54
C LEU A 143 5.22 15.14 -2.00
N ILE A 144 5.01 15.32 -3.31
CA ILE A 144 4.44 16.55 -3.86
C ILE A 144 3.03 16.75 -3.34
N GLN A 145 2.20 15.71 -3.35
CA GLN A 145 0.82 15.79 -2.88
C GLN A 145 0.75 16.13 -1.39
N ASP A 146 1.57 15.48 -0.57
CA ASP A 146 1.65 15.73 0.87
C ASP A 146 2.10 17.16 1.17
N GLU A 147 3.12 17.66 0.48
CA GLU A 147 3.63 19.01 0.69
C GLU A 147 2.63 20.08 0.21
N LEU A 148 1.96 19.85 -0.92
CA LEU A 148 0.87 20.72 -1.38
C LEU A 148 -0.30 20.74 -0.37
N GLN A 149 -0.70 19.59 0.15
CA GLN A 149 -1.77 19.49 1.14
C GLN A 149 -1.36 20.17 2.45
N ARG A 150 -0.15 19.93 2.93
CA ARG A 150 0.40 20.57 4.13
C ARG A 150 0.47 22.08 3.96
N GLY A 151 1.03 22.55 2.85
CA GLY A 151 1.13 23.98 2.53
C GLY A 151 -0.23 24.66 2.45
N PHE A 152 -1.23 23.97 1.86
CA PHE A 152 -2.60 24.46 1.81
C PHE A 152 -3.21 24.66 3.20
N TYR A 153 -3.11 23.68 4.09
CA TYR A 153 -3.70 23.78 5.44
C TYR A 153 -2.90 24.67 6.40
N GLN A 154 -1.63 24.93 6.12
CA GLN A 154 -0.79 25.87 6.87
C GLN A 154 -0.95 27.34 6.40
N ASP A 155 -1.57 27.58 5.24
CA ASP A 155 -1.81 28.93 4.75
C ASP A 155 -2.84 29.67 5.61
N ARG A 156 -2.42 30.81 6.19
CA ARG A 156 -3.27 31.65 7.02
C ARG A 156 -4.54 32.12 6.29
N ARG A 157 -4.48 32.39 4.99
CA ARG A 157 -5.66 32.77 4.18
C ARG A 157 -6.69 31.64 4.13
N VAL A 158 -6.22 30.39 4.04
CA VAL A 158 -7.09 29.22 4.09
C VAL A 158 -7.66 29.06 5.49
N ALA A 159 -6.81 29.14 6.53
CA ALA A 159 -7.24 29.03 7.92
C ALA A 159 -8.33 30.07 8.29
N ASP A 160 -8.17 31.32 7.85
CA ASP A 160 -9.13 32.41 8.08
C ASP A 160 -10.51 32.14 7.44
N HIS A 161 -10.55 31.38 6.34
CA HIS A 161 -11.79 31.06 5.61
C HIS A 161 -12.35 29.66 5.87
N LEU A 162 -11.56 28.73 6.42
CA LEU A 162 -11.90 27.31 6.55
C LEU A 162 -13.16 27.08 7.38
N ALA A 163 -13.19 27.60 8.61
CA ALA A 163 -14.30 27.39 9.54
C ALA A 163 -15.62 27.99 9.03
N ALA A 164 -15.57 29.17 8.40
CA ALA A 164 -16.75 29.81 7.81
C ALA A 164 -17.28 29.02 6.61
N THR A 165 -16.38 28.51 5.76
CA THR A 165 -16.73 27.72 4.58
C THR A 165 -17.34 26.37 4.95
N GLN A 166 -16.79 25.68 5.96
CA GLN A 166 -17.37 24.44 6.49
C GLN A 166 -18.77 24.65 7.05
N LYS A 167 -19.01 25.74 7.80
CA LYS A 167 -20.34 26.08 8.33
C LYS A 167 -21.35 26.33 7.21
N ALA A 168 -20.97 27.07 6.17
CA ALA A 168 -21.83 27.33 5.02
C ALA A 168 -22.17 26.04 4.24
N LEU A 169 -21.20 25.14 4.06
CA LEU A 169 -21.42 23.81 3.47
C LEU A 169 -22.43 22.98 4.27
N LEU A 170 -22.26 22.90 5.60
CA LEU A 170 -23.13 22.11 6.47
C LEU A 170 -24.56 22.67 6.55
N ARG A 171 -24.75 23.97 6.32
CA ARG A 171 -26.06 24.62 6.23
C ARG A 171 -26.71 24.50 4.85
N GLY A 172 -26.02 23.93 3.86
CA GLY A 172 -26.48 23.85 2.48
C GLY A 172 -26.40 25.16 1.70
N GLU A 173 -25.70 26.18 2.23
CA GLU A 173 -25.49 27.48 1.57
C GLU A 173 -24.43 27.38 0.45
N LEU A 174 -23.53 26.38 0.53
CA LEU A 174 -22.53 26.05 -0.48
C LEU A 174 -22.57 24.55 -0.79
N THR A 175 -22.26 24.19 -2.03
CA THR A 175 -21.91 22.82 -2.41
C THR A 175 -20.44 22.51 -2.10
N ALA A 176 -20.09 21.22 -2.02
CA ALA A 176 -18.70 20.79 -1.78
C ALA A 176 -17.73 21.34 -2.84
N VAL A 177 -18.15 21.41 -4.10
CA VAL A 177 -17.35 21.98 -5.21
C VAL A 177 -17.11 23.47 -5.01
N GLN A 178 -18.13 24.23 -4.61
CA GLN A 178 -18.00 25.68 -4.35
C GLN A 178 -17.13 25.95 -3.12
N ALA A 179 -17.28 25.17 -2.05
CA ALA A 179 -16.46 25.25 -0.86
C ALA A 179 -14.97 24.98 -1.18
N ALA A 180 -14.68 23.93 -1.95
CA ALA A 180 -13.32 23.61 -2.38
C ALA A 180 -12.70 24.73 -3.22
N ARG A 181 -13.43 25.24 -4.24
CA ARG A 181 -12.95 26.37 -5.07
C ARG A 181 -12.64 27.60 -4.24
N ARG A 182 -13.53 27.98 -3.32
CA ARG A 182 -13.34 29.14 -2.44
C ARG A 182 -12.04 29.04 -1.62
N LEU A 183 -11.76 27.87 -1.05
CA LEU A 183 -10.54 27.67 -0.26
C LEU A 183 -9.29 27.60 -1.16
N LEU A 184 -9.38 26.99 -2.33
CA LEU A 184 -8.29 26.96 -3.32
C LEU A 184 -7.96 28.37 -3.85
N ASP A 185 -8.96 29.21 -4.09
CA ASP A 185 -8.77 30.60 -4.53
C ASP A 185 -8.09 31.42 -3.42
N ALA A 186 -8.55 31.26 -2.16
CA ALA A 186 -7.92 31.87 -1.00
C ALA A 186 -6.43 31.47 -0.87
N HIS A 187 -6.11 30.19 -1.10
CA HIS A 187 -4.73 29.70 -1.09
C HIS A 187 -3.86 30.32 -2.19
N ARG A 188 -4.43 30.48 -3.40
CA ARG A 188 -3.76 31.11 -4.55
C ARG A 188 -3.58 32.62 -4.40
N GLY A 189 -4.12 33.24 -3.35
CA GLY A 189 -4.20 34.70 -3.21
C GLY A 189 -5.13 35.34 -4.25
N ALA A 190 -5.96 34.54 -4.92
CA ALA A 190 -7.01 35.05 -5.78
C ALA A 190 -8.15 35.55 -4.89
N VAL A 191 -8.50 36.83 -5.03
CA VAL A 191 -9.72 37.35 -4.39
C VAL A 191 -10.89 36.56 -4.95
N PRO A 192 -11.74 35.93 -4.10
CA PRO A 192 -12.85 35.14 -4.59
C PRO A 192 -13.73 36.02 -5.48
N ALA A 193 -13.96 35.58 -6.72
CA ALA A 193 -14.90 36.19 -7.65
C ALA A 193 -16.32 36.04 -7.09
N GLY A 194 -16.68 36.97 -6.21
CA GLY A 194 -17.90 36.96 -5.41
C GLY A 194 -18.30 38.38 -5.02
N SER A 195 -18.19 39.31 -5.96
CA SER A 195 -18.86 40.61 -5.90
C SER A 195 -19.30 41.04 -7.30
N GLU A 196 -20.01 40.16 -8.02
CA GLU A 196 -21.00 40.67 -8.96
C GLU A 196 -22.13 41.25 -8.12
N LYS A 197 -21.98 42.54 -7.81
CA LYS A 197 -23.10 43.37 -7.37
C LYS A 197 -24.13 43.29 -8.49
N ASN A 198 -25.31 42.76 -8.17
CA ASN A 198 -26.53 43.11 -8.89
C ASN A 198 -26.60 44.65 -8.96
N TYR A 199 -26.28 45.20 -10.12
CA TYR A 199 -26.73 46.52 -10.51
C TYR A 199 -27.83 46.33 -11.54
N ALA A 200 -29.04 46.66 -11.08
CA ALA A 200 -30.26 47.02 -11.81
C ALA A 200 -30.72 46.08 -12.94
#